data_AF-A0A7S4Q8P1-F1
#
_entry.id   AF-A0A7S4Q8P1-F1
#
_cell.length_a   1.000
_cell.length_b   1.000
_cell.length_c   1.000
_cell.angle_alpha   90.00
_cell.angle_beta   90.00
_cell.angle_gamma   90.00
#
_symmetry.space_group_name_H-M   'P 1'
#
loop_
_entity.id
_entity.type
_entity.pdbx_description
1 polymer ?
#
loop_
_entity_poly.entity_id
_entity_poly.type
_entity_poly.pdbx_seq_one_letter_code
_entity_poly.pdbx_strand_id
1 'polypeptide(L)'
;MAATKCDFALTGWSRCDFLKDSKDANSACKLEVIGTTLRQGAGGYVVYADYHDKCTVIVRETLQVTFTNLDTDGILDSFYKDLLKAYFTRASTTSCAADQVQEAEEEPEDLRRLDIPSMGGILLFHIAGMGVTFLYCLAH
;
A
#
# COMPACT_ATOMS: atom_id res chain seq x y z
N MET A 1 23.65 42.25 -13.21
CA MET A 1 23.64 40.87 -12.69
C MET A 1 22.50 40.14 -13.38
N ALA A 2 22.81 39.27 -14.33
CA ALA A 2 21.80 38.52 -15.08
C ALA A 2 21.31 37.34 -14.25
N ALA A 3 19.99 37.18 -14.13
CA ALA A 3 19.37 36.05 -13.44
C ALA A 3 19.72 34.75 -14.19
N THR A 4 20.53 33.89 -13.56
CA THR A 4 20.87 32.56 -14.06
C THR A 4 19.65 31.65 -13.88
N LYS A 5 19.17 31.07 -14.99
CA LYS A 5 18.09 30.08 -14.97
C LYS A 5 18.62 28.76 -14.40
N CYS A 6 17.96 28.27 -13.35
CA CYS A 6 18.18 26.95 -12.76
C CYS A 6 17.05 26.02 -13.21
N ASP A 7 17.42 24.91 -13.83
CA ASP A 7 16.48 23.85 -14.19
C ASP A 7 16.47 22.81 -13.06
N PHE A 8 15.29 22.47 -12.55
CA PHE A 8 15.10 21.45 -11.52
C PHE A 8 14.07 20.43 -11.99
N ALA A 9 14.25 19.16 -11.61
CA ALA A 9 13.31 18.08 -11.90
C ALA A 9 12.88 17.41 -10.58
N LEU A 10 11.57 17.30 -10.39
CA LEU A 10 10.95 16.58 -9.28
C LEU A 10 10.42 15.25 -9.81
N THR A 11 10.92 14.14 -9.27
CA THR A 11 10.42 12.79 -9.60
C THR A 11 9.72 12.21 -8.39
N GLY A 12 8.41 12.01 -8.46
CA GLY A 12 7.61 11.39 -7.40
C GLY A 12 6.93 10.10 -7.86
N TRP A 13 7.05 9.03 -7.06
CA TRP A 13 6.31 7.79 -7.19
C TRP A 13 5.50 7.55 -5.92
N SER A 14 4.21 7.90 -5.92
CA SER A 14 3.28 7.65 -4.80
C SER A 14 1.93 7.07 -5.25
N ARG A 15 1.91 6.39 -6.40
CA ARG A 15 0.65 6.10 -7.11
C ARG A 15 -0.25 5.07 -6.41
N CYS A 16 0.31 4.07 -5.71
CA CYS A 16 -0.52 2.98 -5.18
C CYS A 16 -1.38 3.41 -3.98
N ASP A 17 -0.79 4.09 -3.00
CA ASP A 17 -1.52 4.53 -1.80
C ASP A 17 -2.57 5.60 -2.15
N PHE A 18 -2.24 6.50 -3.08
CA PHE A 18 -3.20 7.48 -3.58
C PHE A 18 -4.40 6.82 -4.29
N LEU A 19 -4.15 5.81 -5.12
CA LEU A 19 -5.23 5.13 -5.85
C LEU A 19 -6.13 4.32 -4.92
N LYS A 20 -5.61 3.79 -3.82
CA LYS A 20 -6.40 3.06 -2.81
C LYS A 20 -7.45 3.96 -2.16
N ASP A 21 -7.12 5.20 -1.87
CA ASP A 21 -8.01 6.12 -1.15
C ASP A 21 -8.69 7.16 -2.05
N SER A 22 -8.40 7.14 -3.36
CA SER A 22 -9.05 7.99 -4.35
C SER A 22 -10.51 7.57 -4.56
N LYS A 23 -11.45 8.52 -4.45
CA LYS A 23 -12.87 8.28 -4.74
C LYS A 23 -13.12 7.88 -6.19
N ASP A 24 -12.32 8.42 -7.12
CA ASP A 24 -12.50 8.20 -8.56
C ASP A 24 -11.92 6.86 -8.99
N ALA A 25 -10.78 6.45 -8.42
CA ALA A 25 -10.13 5.18 -8.74
C ALA A 25 -10.63 3.99 -7.91
N ASN A 26 -11.02 4.22 -6.65
CA ASN A 26 -11.50 3.21 -5.71
C ASN A 26 -12.84 3.59 -5.07
N SER A 27 -13.83 3.91 -5.90
CA SER A 27 -15.15 4.34 -5.44
C SER A 27 -15.85 3.31 -4.52
N ALA A 28 -15.55 2.03 -4.67
CA ALA A 28 -16.14 0.93 -3.92
C ALA A 28 -15.27 0.38 -2.78
N CYS A 29 -14.11 1.00 -2.49
CA CYS A 29 -13.15 0.49 -1.50
C CYS A 29 -12.72 -0.98 -1.69
N LYS A 30 -12.71 -1.47 -2.94
CA LYS A 30 -12.35 -2.86 -3.27
C LYS A 30 -10.87 -3.05 -3.62
N LEU A 31 -10.14 -1.96 -3.84
CA LEU A 31 -8.70 -2.06 -4.08
C LEU A 31 -7.97 -2.35 -2.76
N GLU A 32 -7.35 -3.51 -2.70
CA GLU A 32 -6.44 -3.91 -1.62
C GLU A 32 -5.02 -4.09 -2.17
N VAL A 33 -4.02 -3.83 -1.32
CA VAL A 33 -2.62 -4.09 -1.65
C VAL A 33 -2.33 -5.53 -1.26
N ILE A 34 -2.20 -6.40 -2.26
CA ILE A 34 -1.88 -7.81 -2.04
C ILE A 34 -0.35 -7.96 -1.93
N GLY A 35 0.13 -8.35 -0.75
CA GLY A 35 1.55 -8.59 -0.49
C GLY A 35 2.36 -7.32 -0.19
N THR A 36 3.68 -7.45 -0.20
CA THR A 36 4.60 -6.34 0.09
C THR A 36 4.93 -5.55 -1.17
N THR A 37 5.26 -4.28 -1.02
CA THR A 37 5.70 -3.42 -2.11
C THR A 37 7.01 -3.96 -2.70
N LEU A 38 6.97 -4.47 -3.94
CA LEU A 38 8.13 -5.06 -4.63
C LEU A 38 9.29 -4.07 -4.82
N ARG A 39 8.97 -2.77 -4.92
CA ARG A 39 9.95 -1.69 -5.03
C ARG A 39 9.48 -0.48 -4.24
N GLN A 40 10.22 -0.12 -3.21
CA GLN A 40 10.09 1.19 -2.58
C GLN A 40 10.94 2.18 -3.38
N GLY A 41 10.28 3.16 -3.99
CA GLY A 41 10.94 4.30 -4.62
C GLY A 41 11.00 5.45 -3.62
N ALA A 42 12.18 5.95 -3.30
CA ALA A 42 12.32 7.20 -2.57
C ALA A 42 12.14 8.38 -3.53
N GLY A 43 11.29 9.34 -3.16
CA GLY A 43 11.27 10.65 -3.80
C GLY A 43 12.55 11.41 -3.46
N GLY A 44 13.04 12.20 -4.40
CA GLY A 44 14.23 13.01 -4.22
C GLY A 44 14.26 14.20 -5.14
N TYR A 45 15.24 15.07 -4.91
CA TYR A 45 15.55 16.18 -5.81
C TYR A 45 16.90 15.90 -6.45
N VAL A 46 17.07 16.36 -7.68
CA VAL A 46 18.33 16.26 -8.41
C VAL A 46 18.74 17.66 -8.84
N VAL A 47 19.99 18.01 -8.56
CA VAL A 47 20.62 19.25 -9.00
C VAL A 47 21.80 18.86 -9.89
N TYR A 48 21.98 19.57 -11.00
CA TYR A 48 23.16 19.41 -11.83
C TYR A 48 24.42 19.72 -11.00
N ALA A 49 25.45 18.88 -11.07
CA ALA A 49 26.67 19.07 -10.29
C ALA A 49 27.72 19.81 -11.12
N ASP A 50 27.70 21.14 -11.04
CA ASP A 50 28.68 22.03 -11.65
C ASP A 50 29.45 22.78 -10.57
N TYR A 51 30.77 22.74 -10.65
CA TYR A 51 31.69 23.41 -9.72
C TYR A 51 32.39 24.60 -10.37
N HIS A 52 32.28 24.77 -11.69
CA HIS A 52 33.06 25.73 -12.46
C HIS A 52 32.20 26.89 -12.98
N ASP A 53 31.08 26.59 -13.65
CA ASP A 53 30.30 27.60 -14.36
C ASP A 53 29.04 28.02 -13.60
N LYS A 54 28.49 27.13 -12.76
CA LYS A 54 27.30 27.39 -11.95
C LYS A 54 27.50 26.94 -10.51
N CYS A 55 27.16 27.78 -9.53
CA CYS A 55 27.22 27.49 -8.09
C CYS A 55 26.14 26.48 -7.60
N THR A 56 25.87 25.45 -8.38
CA THR A 56 24.81 24.45 -8.14
C THR A 56 25.08 23.57 -6.92
N VAL A 57 26.34 23.43 -6.52
CA VAL A 57 26.76 22.72 -5.31
C VAL A 57 26.17 23.35 -4.05
N ILE A 58 26.19 24.69 -3.97
CA ILE A 58 25.60 25.42 -2.84
C ILE A 58 24.09 25.18 -2.78
N VAL A 59 23.42 25.13 -3.94
CA VAL A 59 21.98 24.84 -4.01
C VAL A 59 21.69 23.44 -3.49
N ARG A 60 22.48 22.44 -3.90
CA ARG A 60 22.34 21.07 -3.41
C ARG A 60 22.51 20.99 -1.89
N GLU A 61 23.57 21.59 -1.34
CA GLU A 61 23.83 21.56 0.11
C GLU A 61 22.74 22.29 0.90
N THR A 62 22.29 23.45 0.41
CA THR A 62 21.22 24.23 1.06
C THR A 62 19.90 23.48 1.07
N LEU A 63 19.54 22.84 -0.06
CA LEU A 63 18.34 21.99 -0.14
C LEU A 63 18.44 20.80 0.81
N GLN A 64 19.61 20.17 0.91
CA GLN A 64 19.81 19.04 1.82
C GLN A 64 19.57 19.44 3.27
N VAL A 65 20.21 20.50 3.74
CA VAL A 65 20.03 21.00 5.11
C VAL A 65 18.58 21.42 5.36
N THR A 66 17.96 22.09 4.39
CA THR A 66 16.59 22.57 4.53
C THR A 66 15.61 21.40 4.62
N PHE A 67 15.71 20.39 3.76
CA PHE A 67 14.85 19.23 3.84
C PHE A 67 15.09 18.39 5.09
N THR A 68 16.32 18.25 5.55
CA THR A 68 16.62 17.59 6.83
C THR A 68 15.99 18.33 8.01
N ASN A 69 16.05 19.66 8.04
CA ASN A 69 15.41 20.45 9.09
C ASN A 69 13.88 20.32 9.03
N LEU A 70 13.28 20.44 7.85
CA LEU A 70 11.83 20.29 7.67
C LEU A 70 11.33 18.88 8.05
N ASP A 71 12.14 17.85 7.82
CA ASP A 71 11.84 16.47 8.24
C ASP A 71 11.94 16.32 9.75
N THR A 72 13.02 16.84 10.36
CA THR A 72 13.23 16.84 11.81
C THR A 72 12.12 17.59 12.55
N ASP A 73 11.64 18.69 11.98
CA ASP A 73 10.54 19.49 12.52
C ASP A 73 9.15 18.86 12.27
N GLY A 74 9.07 17.74 11.54
CA GLY A 74 7.81 17.08 11.17
C GLY A 74 6.95 17.86 10.17
N ILE A 75 7.50 18.92 9.58
CA ILE A 75 6.79 19.78 8.61
C ILE A 75 6.52 19.00 7.32
N LEU A 76 7.46 18.17 6.87
CA LEU A 76 7.27 17.33 5.68
C LEU A 76 6.07 16.38 5.84
N ASP A 77 5.90 15.77 7.01
CA ASP A 77 4.77 14.89 7.31
C ASP A 77 3.46 15.67 7.33
N SER A 78 3.45 16.89 7.88
CA SER A 78 2.26 17.76 7.84
C SER A 78 1.86 18.13 6.41
N PHE A 79 2.82 18.52 5.56
CA PHE A 79 2.57 18.81 4.15
C PHE A 79 2.07 17.58 3.41
N TYR A 80 2.65 16.41 3.67
CA TYR A 80 2.19 15.17 3.07
C TYR A 80 0.74 14.87 3.46
N LYS A 81 0.40 14.97 4.74
CA LYS A 81 -0.97 14.78 5.24
C LYS A 81 -1.95 15.79 4.65
N ASP A 82 -1.56 17.05 4.51
CA ASP A 82 -2.42 18.08 3.93
C ASP A 82 -2.58 17.91 2.41
N LEU A 83 -1.53 17.50 1.72
CA LEU A 83 -1.59 17.14 0.31
C LEU A 83 -2.51 15.93 0.12
N LEU A 84 -2.36 14.91 0.96
CA LEU A 84 -3.27 13.77 1.00
C LEU A 84 -4.71 14.22 1.24
N LYS A 85 -5.01 15.06 2.23
CA LYS A 85 -6.36 15.61 2.44
C LYS A 85 -6.88 16.37 1.22
N ALA A 86 -6.03 17.13 0.53
CA ALA A 86 -6.43 17.89 -0.65
C ALA A 86 -6.69 17.00 -1.87
N TYR A 87 -5.95 15.91 -2.01
CA TYR A 87 -6.07 14.94 -3.09
C TYR A 87 -7.13 13.86 -2.81
N PHE A 88 -7.39 13.54 -1.54
CA PHE A 88 -8.45 12.64 -1.11
C PHE A 88 -9.78 13.37 -1.12
N THR A 89 -10.53 13.13 -2.19
CA THR A 89 -11.91 13.61 -2.38
C THR A 89 -12.93 12.93 -1.45
N ARG A 90 -12.51 11.98 -0.60
CA ARG A 90 -13.31 11.49 0.53
C ARG A 90 -12.90 12.23 1.79
N ALA A 91 -13.88 12.83 2.48
CA ALA A 91 -13.65 13.47 3.77
C ALA A 91 -12.91 12.48 4.68
N SER A 92 -11.92 12.95 5.44
CA SER A 92 -11.02 12.14 6.28
C SER A 92 -11.72 11.19 7.27
N THR A 93 -13.03 11.30 7.43
CA THR A 93 -13.91 10.42 8.21
C THR A 93 -14.38 9.16 7.46
N THR A 94 -14.11 9.02 6.16
CA THR A 94 -14.48 7.88 5.29
C THR A 94 -13.31 7.47 4.40
N SER A 95 -12.11 7.30 4.98
CA SER A 95 -11.07 6.57 4.25
C SER A 95 -11.51 5.12 4.10
N CYS A 96 -11.11 4.44 3.02
CA CYS A 96 -11.41 3.02 2.87
C CYS A 96 -10.81 2.18 4.01
N ALA A 97 -9.76 2.70 4.67
CA ALA A 97 -9.21 2.11 5.89
C ALA A 97 -10.16 2.21 7.10
N ALA A 98 -10.94 3.29 7.24
CA ALA A 98 -11.90 3.43 8.34
C ALA A 98 -13.10 2.48 8.18
N ASP A 99 -13.56 2.26 6.95
CA ASP A 99 -14.62 1.28 6.65
C ASP A 99 -14.14 -0.16 6.94
N GLN A 100 -12.88 -0.48 6.64
CA GLN A 100 -12.32 -1.81 6.92
C GLN A 100 -12.04 -2.08 8.40
N VAL A 101 -11.88 -1.06 9.25
CA VAL A 101 -11.76 -1.28 10.71
C VAL A 101 -13.12 -1.63 11.32
N GLN A 102 -14.23 -1.11 10.78
CA GLN A 102 -15.57 -1.52 11.22
C GLN A 102 -15.90 -2.96 10.78
N GLU A 103 -15.40 -3.40 9.62
CA GLU A 103 -15.53 -4.81 9.19
C GLU A 103 -14.51 -5.74 9.85
N ALA A 104 -13.37 -5.24 10.36
CA ALA A 104 -12.36 -6.07 11.02
C ALA A 104 -12.67 -6.39 12.50
N GLU A 105 -13.56 -5.64 13.16
CA GLU A 105 -14.06 -5.99 14.51
C GLU A 105 -15.30 -6.91 14.49
N GLU A 106 -15.94 -7.09 13.33
CA GLU A 106 -16.90 -8.16 13.09
C GLU A 106 -16.26 -9.21 12.17
N GLU A 107 -15.31 -10.00 12.68
CA GLU A 107 -15.03 -11.28 12.00
C GLU A 107 -16.35 -12.07 11.99
N PRO A 108 -16.95 -12.37 10.82
CA PRO A 108 -18.16 -13.17 10.79
C PRO A 108 -17.81 -14.54 11.36
N GLU A 109 -18.50 -14.92 12.44
CA GLU A 109 -18.43 -16.26 13.08
C GLU A 109 -18.54 -17.42 12.06
N ASP A 110 -18.99 -17.15 10.83
CA ASP A 110 -19.06 -18.07 9.71
C ASP A 110 -17.70 -18.48 9.12
N LEU A 111 -16.63 -17.67 9.21
CA LEU A 111 -15.28 -18.08 8.76
C LEU A 111 -14.59 -19.03 9.75
N ARG A 112 -15.10 -19.10 10.99
CA ARG A 112 -14.58 -19.97 12.05
C ARG A 112 -15.17 -21.38 12.00
N ARG A 113 -16.18 -21.59 11.17
CA ARG A 113 -16.74 -22.92 10.87
C ARG A 113 -16.10 -23.46 9.61
N LEU A 114 -15.41 -24.60 9.76
CA LEU A 114 -14.97 -25.36 8.60
C LEU A 114 -16.20 -25.79 7.81
N ASP A 115 -16.38 -25.19 6.64
CA ASP A 115 -17.52 -25.48 5.79
C ASP A 115 -17.52 -26.98 5.43
N ILE A 116 -18.69 -27.63 5.47
CA ILE A 116 -18.85 -29.06 5.16
C ILE A 116 -18.17 -29.47 3.83
N PRO A 117 -18.17 -28.67 2.74
CA PRO A 117 -17.43 -29.01 1.53
C PRO A 117 -15.91 -29.15 1.75
N SER A 118 -15.32 -28.40 2.69
CA SER A 118 -13.90 -28.48 3.05
C SER A 118 -13.55 -29.76 3.82
N MET A 119 -14.55 -30.38 4.48
CA MET A 119 -14.42 -31.70 5.13
C MET A 119 -14.82 -32.86 4.20
N GLY A 120 -15.26 -32.59 2.97
CA GLY A 120 -15.72 -33.62 2.03
C GLY A 120 -14.63 -34.63 1.66
N GLY A 121 -13.38 -34.19 1.59
CA GLY A 121 -12.24 -35.06 1.28
C GLY A 121 -12.09 -36.20 2.28
N ILE A 122 -12.07 -35.90 3.58
CA ILE A 122 -11.89 -36.92 4.61
C ILE A 122 -13.08 -37.89 4.68
N LEU A 123 -14.30 -37.39 4.49
CA LEU A 123 -15.51 -38.22 4.44
C LEU A 123 -15.49 -39.20 3.25
N LEU A 124 -15.08 -38.74 2.06
CA LEU A 124 -14.93 -39.59 0.89
C LEU A 124 -13.92 -40.72 1.12
N PHE A 125 -12.78 -40.40 1.73
CA PHE A 125 -11.78 -41.41 2.08
C PHE A 125 -12.33 -42.47 3.05
N HIS A 126 -13.14 -42.08 4.04
CA HIS A 126 -13.72 -43.02 4.99
C HIS A 126 -14.77 -43.92 4.33
N ILE A 127 -15.63 -43.37 3.47
CA ILE A 127 -16.64 -44.14 2.74
C ILE A 127 -15.97 -45.15 1.79
N ALA A 128 -14.95 -44.71 1.05
CA ALA A 128 -14.18 -45.59 0.17
C ALA A 128 -13.47 -46.71 0.95
N GLY A 129 -12.83 -46.37 2.08
CA GLY A 129 -12.17 -47.33 2.96
C GLY A 129 -13.14 -48.38 3.51
N MET A 130 -14.30 -47.94 4.02
CA MET A 130 -15.35 -48.85 4.48
C MET A 130 -15.85 -49.77 3.37
N GLY A 131 -16.03 -49.24 2.16
CA GLY A 131 -16.43 -50.03 0.99
C GLY A 131 -15.43 -51.14 0.64
N VAL A 132 -14.13 -50.84 0.64
CA VAL A 132 -13.08 -51.84 0.39
C VAL A 132 -13.08 -52.92 1.46
N THR A 133 -13.17 -52.54 2.74
CA THR A 133 -13.23 -53.53 3.84
C THR A 133 -14.48 -54.41 3.77
N PHE A 134 -15.62 -53.85 3.38
CA PHE A 134 -16.85 -54.60 3.21
C PHE A 134 -16.76 -55.62 2.07
N LEU A 135 -16.19 -55.22 0.93
CA LEU A 135 -15.95 -56.13 -0.19
C LEU A 135 -14.97 -57.24 0.17
N TYR A 136 -13.92 -56.92 0.94
CA TYR A 136 -12.97 -57.92 1.43
C TYR A 136 -13.65 -58.95 2.34
N CYS A 137 -14.53 -58.51 3.26
CA CYS A 137 -15.31 -59.41 4.12
C CYS A 137 -16.34 -60.26 3.39
N LEU A 138 -16.82 -59.85 2.21
CA LEU A 138 -17.73 -60.67 1.40
C LEU A 138 -17.00 -61.73 0.55
N ALA A 139 -15.71 -61.53 0.30
CA ALA A 139 -14.89 -62.43 -0.51
C ALA A 139 -14.22 -63.56 0.32
N HIS A 140 -14.33 -63.51 1.64
CA HIS A 140 -13.83 -64.51 2.59
C HIS A 140 -14.97 -65.07 3.45
#